data_AF-I3Y5J7-F1
#
_entry.id   AF-I3Y5J7-F1
#
_cell.length_a   1.000
_cell.length_b   1.000
_cell.length_c   1.000
_cell.angle_alpha   90.00
_cell.angle_beta   90.00
_cell.angle_gamma   90.00
#
_symmetry.space_group_name_H-M   'P 1'
#
loop_
_entity.id
_entity.type
_entity.pdbx_description
1 polymer ?
#
loop_
_entity_poly.entity_id
_entity_poly.type
_entity_poly.pdbx_seq_one_letter_code
_entity_poly.pdbx_strand_id
1 'polypeptide(L)'
;MILKHIAALAVLPLLLTACGSPDTESMRAGLQKSGLTAAQADCRSDALAGALDADAFNQIADYLNQGESFDEAAQRTRRKFGAEFREQLTAVKGALAACGG
;
A
#
# COMPACT_ATOMS: atom_id res chain seq x y z
N MET A 1 -19.88 -0.65 52.14
CA MET A 1 -20.21 -1.68 51.15
C MET A 1 -20.71 -0.98 49.89
N ILE A 2 -19.80 -0.72 48.95
CA ILE A 2 -19.73 -1.31 47.60
C ILE A 2 -20.96 -0.98 46.75
N LEU A 3 -20.79 -0.02 45.83
CA LEU A 3 -21.23 -0.14 44.44
C LEU A 3 -20.35 0.83 43.61
N LYS A 4 -19.14 0.41 43.21
CA LYS A 4 -18.81 -0.17 41.89
C LYS A 4 -19.38 0.69 40.75
N HIS A 5 -18.61 1.68 40.28
CA HIS A 5 -17.71 1.55 39.11
C HIS A 5 -18.44 1.14 37.83
N ILE A 6 -18.98 2.10 37.09
CA ILE A 6 -19.06 1.99 35.62
C ILE A 6 -18.72 3.37 35.06
N ALA A 7 -17.44 3.72 35.17
CA ALA A 7 -16.84 4.78 34.40
C ALA A 7 -16.74 4.30 32.95
N ALA A 8 -17.27 5.13 32.05
CA ALA A 8 -16.93 5.29 30.64
C ALA A 8 -15.98 4.22 30.06
N LEU A 9 -16.52 3.32 29.24
CA LEU A 9 -15.76 2.83 28.09
C LEU A 9 -16.43 3.40 26.85
N ALA A 10 -15.81 4.47 26.35
CA ALA A 10 -16.10 5.07 25.07
C ALA A 10 -16.14 3.97 24.00
N VAL A 11 -17.29 3.87 23.34
CA VAL A 11 -17.40 3.25 22.02
C VAL A 11 -16.43 4.02 21.13
N LEU A 12 -15.23 3.46 20.89
CA LEU A 12 -14.37 3.98 19.84
C LEU A 12 -15.20 3.95 18.56
N PRO A 13 -15.39 5.09 17.87
CA PRO A 13 -15.97 5.03 16.55
C PRO A 13 -15.03 4.17 15.73
N LEU A 14 -15.60 3.10 15.17
CA LEU A 14 -15.00 2.30 14.14
C LEU A 14 -14.35 3.26 13.13
N LEU A 15 -13.02 3.28 13.10
CA LEU A 15 -12.22 3.80 11.98
C LEU A 15 -12.40 2.85 10.80
N LEU A 16 -13.64 2.70 10.35
CA LEU A 16 -14.01 2.06 9.11
C LEU A 16 -13.98 3.14 8.04
N THR A 17 -13.28 2.82 6.94
CA THR A 17 -13.23 3.55 5.66
C THR A 17 -12.23 4.70 5.58
N ALA A 18 -10.94 4.37 5.59
CA ALA A 18 -10.04 5.03 4.64
C ALA A 18 -10.36 4.47 3.25
N CYS A 19 -11.48 4.88 2.64
CA CYS A 19 -11.64 4.77 1.19
C CYS A 19 -10.75 5.83 0.55
N GLY A 20 -9.43 5.69 0.68
CA GLY A 20 -8.48 6.54 -0.01
C GLY A 20 -8.46 6.19 -1.49
N SER A 21 -8.21 7.18 -2.37
CA SER A 21 -7.81 6.88 -3.74
C SER A 21 -6.32 6.47 -3.77
N PRO A 22 -5.88 5.70 -4.77
CA PRO A 22 -4.44 5.46 -4.99
C PRO A 22 -3.70 6.79 -5.21
N ASP A 23 -2.69 7.06 -4.39
CA ASP A 23 -1.80 8.23 -4.50
C ASP A 23 -0.68 7.94 -5.51
N THR A 24 -1.03 8.02 -6.79
CA THR A 24 -0.13 7.72 -7.90
C THR A 24 1.08 8.65 -7.96
N GLU A 25 0.99 9.86 -7.41
CA GLU A 25 2.13 10.78 -7.34
C GLU A 25 3.17 10.29 -6.33
N SER A 26 2.73 9.95 -5.11
CA SER A 26 3.60 9.40 -4.08
C SER A 26 4.25 8.09 -4.51
N MET A 27 3.49 7.19 -5.15
CA MET A 27 4.02 5.93 -5.67
C MET A 27 5.13 6.16 -6.70
N ARG A 28 4.90 7.03 -7.68
CA ARG A 28 5.90 7.35 -8.71
C ARG A 28 7.17 7.94 -8.10
N ALA A 29 7.03 8.87 -7.17
CA ALA A 29 8.17 9.46 -6.47
C ALA A 29 8.98 8.39 -5.73
N GLY A 30 8.31 7.47 -5.02
CA GLY A 30 8.93 6.34 -4.35
C GLY A 30 9.65 5.39 -5.31
N LEU A 31 9.01 5.03 -6.43
CA LEU A 31 9.59 4.17 -7.45
C LEU A 31 10.85 4.79 -8.07
N GLN A 32 10.84 6.09 -8.37
CA GLN A 32 12.03 6.80 -8.84
C GLN A 32 13.15 6.83 -7.79
N LYS A 33 12.82 7.04 -6.51
CA LYS A 33 13.79 6.94 -5.40
C LYS A 33 14.43 5.56 -5.30
N SER A 34 13.68 4.50 -5.62
CA SER A 34 14.21 3.13 -5.68
C SER A 34 15.05 2.82 -6.93
N GLY A 35 15.29 3.81 -7.80
CA GLY A 35 16.21 3.70 -8.94
C GLY A 35 15.55 3.46 -10.29
N LEU A 36 14.22 3.53 -10.38
CA LEU A 36 13.52 3.43 -11.67
C LEU A 36 13.59 4.74 -12.43
N THR A 37 13.64 4.67 -13.76
CA THR A 37 13.45 5.85 -14.61
C THR A 37 12.02 6.36 -14.47
N ALA A 38 11.78 7.64 -14.81
CA ALA A 38 10.45 8.24 -14.75
C ALA A 38 9.41 7.44 -15.56
N ALA A 39 9.76 6.96 -16.76
CA ALA A 39 8.87 6.16 -17.61
C ALA A 39 8.54 4.79 -16.99
N GLN A 40 9.52 4.12 -16.37
CA GLN A 40 9.28 2.85 -15.67
C GLN A 40 8.42 3.07 -14.41
N ALA A 41 8.66 4.17 -13.68
CA ALA A 41 7.90 4.53 -12.50
C ALA A 41 6.43 4.86 -12.84
N ASP A 42 6.19 5.63 -13.92
CA ASP A 42 4.84 5.90 -14.44
C ASP A 42 4.14 4.58 -14.78
N CYS A 43 4.74 3.75 -15.64
CA CYS A 43 4.15 2.48 -16.08
C CYS A 43 3.82 1.55 -14.91
N ARG A 44 4.74 1.38 -13.95
CA ARG A 44 4.51 0.51 -12.79
C ARG A 44 3.49 1.10 -11.83
N SER A 45 3.46 2.42 -11.63
CA SER A 45 2.44 3.07 -10.80
C SER A 45 1.05 2.82 -11.37
N ASP A 46 0.86 3.00 -12.68
CA ASP A 46 -0.42 2.78 -13.35
C ASP A 46 -0.85 1.30 -13.26
N ALA A 47 0.07 0.37 -13.50
CA ALA A 47 -0.20 -1.05 -13.36
C ALA A 47 -0.63 -1.43 -11.94
N LEU A 48 0.04 -0.90 -10.92
CA LEU A 48 -0.29 -1.15 -9.52
C LEU A 48 -1.62 -0.49 -9.12
N ALA A 49 -1.92 0.71 -9.60
CA ALA A 49 -3.15 1.43 -9.28
C ALA A 49 -4.39 0.73 -9.85
N GLY A 50 -4.26 0.04 -10.97
CA GLY A 50 -5.32 -0.77 -11.57
C GLY A 50 -5.52 -2.14 -10.93
N ALA A 51 -4.59 -2.61 -10.09
CA ALA A 51 -4.58 -3.98 -9.57
C ALA A 51 -4.66 -4.08 -8.04
N LEU A 52 -4.08 -3.12 -7.32
CA LEU A 52 -4.04 -3.12 -5.86
C LEU A 52 -5.18 -2.30 -5.29
N ASP A 53 -5.67 -2.72 -4.12
CA ASP A 53 -6.48 -1.83 -3.28
C ASP A 53 -5.69 -0.58 -2.91
N ALA A 54 -6.39 0.55 -2.84
CA ALA A 54 -5.78 1.85 -2.59
C ALA A 54 -4.99 1.90 -1.28
N ASP A 55 -5.45 1.22 -0.22
CA ASP A 55 -4.72 1.15 1.04
C ASP A 55 -3.40 0.38 0.92
N ALA A 56 -3.39 -0.72 0.19
CA ALA A 56 -2.18 -1.50 -0.05
C ALA A 56 -1.22 -0.76 -0.99
N PHE A 57 -1.76 -0.11 -2.02
CA PHE A 57 -1.03 0.77 -2.93
C PHE A 57 -0.34 1.90 -2.18
N ASN A 58 -1.08 2.67 -1.38
CA ASN A 58 -0.56 3.80 -0.61
C ASN A 58 0.47 3.34 0.42
N GLN A 59 0.26 2.16 1.03
CA GLN A 59 1.24 1.60 1.97
C GLN A 59 2.57 1.27 1.31
N ILE A 60 2.58 0.76 0.07
CA ILE A 60 3.82 0.54 -0.69
C ILE A 60 4.48 1.88 -1.00
N ALA A 61 3.71 2.87 -1.46
CA ALA A 61 4.22 4.20 -1.76
C ALA A 61 4.92 4.82 -0.54
N ASP A 62 4.35 4.67 0.66
CA ASP A 62 4.95 5.13 1.91
C ASP A 62 6.31 4.47 2.20
N TYR A 63 6.42 3.15 2.02
CA TYR A 63 7.68 2.43 2.26
C TYR A 63 8.75 2.77 1.23
N LEU A 64 8.38 2.89 -0.05
CA LEU A 64 9.29 3.37 -1.08
C LEU A 64 9.81 4.77 -0.77
N ASN A 65 8.95 5.66 -0.30
CA ASN A 65 9.34 7.02 0.09
C ASN A 65 10.21 7.08 1.36
N GLN A 66 10.15 6.05 2.20
CA GLN A 66 11.08 5.83 3.32
C GLN A 66 12.44 5.26 2.88
N GLY A 67 12.61 4.95 1.59
CA GLY A 67 13.85 4.44 1.02
C GLY A 67 13.94 2.92 0.92
N GLU A 68 12.84 2.20 1.16
CA GLU A 68 12.80 0.76 0.93
C GLU A 68 12.79 0.44 -0.57
N SER A 69 13.34 -0.72 -0.93
CA SER A 69 13.14 -1.29 -2.26
C SER A 69 11.69 -1.73 -2.46
N PHE A 70 11.26 -1.88 -3.71
CA PHE A 70 9.91 -2.38 -4.02
C PHE A 70 9.63 -3.76 -3.40
N ASP A 71 10.61 -4.67 -3.39
CA ASP A 71 10.45 -6.00 -2.82
C ASP A 71 10.28 -5.98 -1.29
N GLU A 72 11.02 -5.10 -0.60
CA GLU A 72 10.88 -4.89 0.85
C GLU A 72 9.51 -4.28 1.18
N ALA A 73 9.14 -3.20 0.46
CA ALA A 73 7.86 -2.52 0.60
C ALA A 73 6.68 -3.48 0.37
N ALA A 74 6.75 -4.29 -0.69
CA ALA A 74 5.75 -5.31 -1.01
C ALA A 74 5.70 -6.40 0.06
N GLN A 75 6.85 -6.86 0.57
CA GLN A 75 6.88 -7.87 1.63
C GLN A 75 6.27 -7.34 2.93
N ARG A 76 6.57 -6.10 3.33
CA ARG A 76 5.97 -5.47 4.52
C ARG A 76 4.47 -5.26 4.35
N THR A 77 4.05 -4.76 3.18
CA THR A 77 2.63 -4.59 2.84
C THR A 77 1.89 -5.93 2.91
N ARG A 78 2.47 -7.02 2.38
CA ARG A 78 1.91 -8.37 2.50
C ARG A 78 1.73 -8.81 3.95
N ARG A 79 2.64 -8.46 4.87
CA ARG A 79 2.49 -8.79 6.30
C ARG A 79 1.27 -8.11 6.93
N LYS A 80 0.86 -6.94 6.41
CA LYS A 80 -0.29 -6.17 6.88
C LYS A 80 -1.61 -6.63 6.25
N PHE A 81 -1.64 -6.80 4.93
CA PHE A 81 -2.87 -7.08 4.16
C PHE A 81 -3.09 -8.56 3.82
N GLY A 82 -2.09 -9.42 4.06
CA GLY A 82 -2.26 -10.86 3.99
C GLY A 82 -2.35 -11.45 2.58
N ALA A 83 -3.25 -12.43 2.40
CA ALA A 83 -3.35 -13.24 1.19
C ALA A 83 -3.94 -12.49 0.00
N GLU A 84 -4.93 -11.63 0.22
CA GLU A 84 -5.59 -10.85 -0.82
C GLU A 84 -4.60 -9.95 -1.58
N PHE A 85 -3.77 -9.20 -0.83
CA PHE A 85 -2.68 -8.43 -1.41
C PHE A 85 -1.71 -9.30 -2.24
N ARG A 86 -1.41 -10.52 -1.78
CA ARG A 86 -0.53 -11.43 -2.51
C ARG A 86 -1.14 -11.85 -3.85
N GLU A 87 -2.45 -12.09 -3.89
CA GLU A 87 -3.17 -12.43 -5.12
C GLU A 87 -3.16 -11.25 -6.09
N GLN A 88 -3.49 -10.05 -5.62
CA GLN A 88 -3.44 -8.81 -6.42
C GLN A 88 -2.03 -8.55 -6.99
N LEU A 89 -1.00 -8.63 -6.13
CA LEU A 89 0.39 -8.44 -6.56
C LEU A 89 0.84 -9.52 -7.56
N THR A 90 0.33 -10.75 -7.43
CA THR A 90 0.63 -11.83 -8.38
C THR A 90 -0.05 -11.57 -9.73
N ALA A 91 -1.29 -11.08 -9.72
CA ALA A 91 -2.04 -10.75 -10.94
C ALA A 91 -1.36 -9.65 -11.77
N VAL A 92 -0.70 -8.68 -11.13
CA VAL A 92 -0.03 -7.56 -11.80
C VAL A 92 1.41 -7.88 -12.24
N LYS A 93 2.01 -9.02 -11.85
CA LYS A 93 3.41 -9.36 -12.17
C LYS A 93 3.74 -9.27 -13.66
N GLY A 94 2.84 -9.73 -14.52
CA GLY A 94 3.02 -9.65 -15.97
C GLY A 94 3.09 -8.21 -16.49
N ALA A 95 2.22 -7.34 -15.97
CA ALA A 95 2.22 -5.91 -16.30
C ALA A 95 3.50 -5.21 -15.79
N LEU A 96 3.94 -5.53 -14.57
CA LEU A 96 5.18 -4.98 -14.01
C LEU A 96 6.43 -5.37 -14.82
N ALA A 97 6.47 -6.59 -15.34
CA ALA A 97 7.56 -7.06 -16.20
C ALA A 97 7.57 -6.32 -17.56
N ALA A 98 6.40 -5.97 -18.10
CA ALA A 98 6.28 -5.19 -19.33
C ALA A 98 6.78 -3.75 -19.18
N CYS A 99 6.82 -3.21 -17.96
CA CYS A 99 7.35 -1.88 -17.65
C CYS A 99 8.88 -1.78 -17.63
N GLY A 100 9.61 -2.71 -18.27
CA GLY A 100 11.07 -2.63 -18.46
C GLY A 100 11.87 -3.30 -17.34
N GLY A 101 11.73 -4.62 -17.21
CA GLY A 101 12.65 -5.48 -16.44
C GLY A 101 14.02 -5.63 -17.08
#